data_AF-A0A7Y9WBI5-F1
#
_entry.id   AF-A0A7Y9WBI5-F1
#
_cell.length_a   1.000
_cell.length_b   1.000
_cell.length_c   1.000
_cell.angle_alpha   90.00
_cell.angle_beta   90.00
_cell.angle_gamma   90.00
#
_symmetry.space_group_name_H-M   'P 1'
#
loop_
_entity.id
_entity.type
_entity.pdbx_description
1 polymer ?
#
loop_
_entity_poly.entity_id
_entity_poly.type
_entity_poly.pdbx_seq_one_letter_code
_entity_poly.pdbx_strand_id
1 'polypeptide(L)'
;MPTNLDTLLAPLSETSPCGDDLLFSNDFDAIQHARRFEDPSLDQGEWVTDIKEADWPFVVERTRALLQTQTKDLRLAVWLTEALALEEGMVGLTQGYTLLTGLCERFWDTVHPLPEGDDTEYRLGNVAWLVGPHRRTAARHAADLVAR
;
A
#
# COMPACT_ATOMS: atom_id res chain seq x y z
N MET A 1 6.33 -14.34 -5.59
CA MET A 1 7.81 -14.16 -5.56
C MET A 1 8.12 -13.18 -4.46
N PRO A 2 9.07 -13.46 -3.56
CA PRO A 2 9.37 -12.58 -2.43
C PRO A 2 9.76 -11.19 -2.93
N THR A 3 9.29 -10.14 -2.25
CA THR A 3 9.64 -8.75 -2.55
C THR A 3 11.15 -8.57 -2.46
N ASN A 4 11.81 -8.13 -3.54
CA ASN A 4 13.24 -7.79 -3.48
C ASN A 4 13.40 -6.41 -2.82
N LEU A 5 13.51 -6.42 -1.48
CA LEU A 5 13.60 -5.21 -0.66
C LEU A 5 14.81 -4.34 -1.02
N ASP A 6 15.95 -4.94 -1.40
CA ASP A 6 17.15 -4.18 -1.78
C ASP A 6 16.89 -3.32 -3.01
N THR A 7 16.13 -3.84 -3.98
CA THR A 7 15.73 -3.09 -5.17
C THR A 7 14.75 -1.96 -4.83
N LEU A 8 13.78 -2.21 -3.95
CA LEU A 8 12.81 -1.18 -3.54
C LEU A 8 13.45 -0.08 -2.69
N LEU A 9 14.51 -0.40 -1.94
CA LEU A 9 15.24 0.54 -1.08
C LEU A 9 16.49 1.13 -1.72
N ALA A 10 16.74 0.85 -3.00
CA ALA A 10 17.77 1.55 -3.77
C ALA A 10 17.30 2.97 -4.12
N PRO A 11 18.15 4.00 -4.00
CA PRO A 11 17.80 5.37 -4.42
C PRO A 11 17.48 5.39 -5.91
N LEU A 12 16.51 6.21 -6.33
CA LEU A 12 16.10 6.31 -7.73
C LEU A 12 17.15 7.01 -8.61
N SER A 13 17.82 8.01 -8.06
CA SER A 13 18.94 8.71 -8.69
C SER A 13 19.84 9.36 -7.64
N GLU A 14 21.01 9.83 -8.04
CA GLU A 14 21.93 10.54 -7.14
C GLU A 14 21.40 11.92 -6.70
N THR A 15 20.65 12.60 -7.58
CA THR A 15 20.17 13.97 -7.33
C THR A 15 18.75 14.01 -6.77
N SER A 16 17.94 12.99 -7.04
CA SER A 16 16.61 12.80 -6.47
C SER A 16 16.44 11.33 -6.03
N PRO A 17 16.90 10.96 -4.83
CA PRO A 17 16.82 9.60 -4.31
C PRO A 17 15.38 9.10 -4.18
N CYS A 18 14.44 10.01 -3.92
CA CYS A 18 13.02 9.72 -3.68
C CYS A 18 12.09 10.03 -4.85
N GLY A 19 12.61 10.62 -5.94
CA GLY A 19 11.81 10.93 -7.13
C GLY A 19 10.69 11.93 -6.84
N ASP A 20 9.63 11.88 -7.64
CA ASP A 20 8.54 12.85 -7.61
C ASP A 20 7.39 12.39 -6.70
N ASP A 21 6.63 13.35 -6.17
CA ASP A 21 5.35 13.06 -5.51
C ASP A 21 4.29 12.75 -6.59
N LEU A 22 3.77 11.52 -6.56
CA LEU A 22 2.83 11.03 -7.56
C LEU A 22 1.36 11.07 -7.09
N LEU A 23 1.03 11.79 -6.00
CA LEU A 23 -0.31 11.82 -5.40
C LEU A 23 -1.44 12.06 -6.43
N PHE A 24 -1.20 12.93 -7.41
CA PHE A 24 -2.19 13.30 -8.45
C PHE A 24 -1.98 12.56 -9.78
N SER A 25 -1.20 11.49 -9.79
CA SER A 25 -0.98 10.67 -10.98
C SER A 25 -2.13 9.70 -11.21
N ASN A 26 -2.38 9.37 -12.48
CA ASN A 26 -3.31 8.31 -12.87
C ASN A 26 -2.94 6.95 -12.24
N ASP A 27 -1.66 6.73 -11.94
CA ASP A 27 -1.17 5.52 -11.29
C ASP A 27 -1.64 5.42 -9.83
N PHE A 28 -1.57 6.51 -9.07
CA PHE A 28 -2.10 6.57 -7.71
C PHE A 28 -3.62 6.36 -7.70
N ASP A 29 -4.34 7.01 -8.62
CA ASP A 29 -5.78 6.84 -8.78
C ASP A 29 -6.16 5.39 -9.11
N ALA A 30 -5.42 4.76 -10.03
CA ALA A 30 -5.64 3.37 -10.41
C ALA A 30 -5.41 2.41 -9.25
N ILE A 31 -4.34 2.59 -8.47
CA ILE A 31 -4.07 1.77 -7.28
C ILE A 31 -5.15 1.97 -6.23
N GLN A 32 -5.53 3.22 -5.95
CA GLN A 32 -6.60 3.50 -4.99
C GLN A 32 -7.93 2.90 -5.45
N HIS A 33 -8.24 2.96 -6.74
CA HIS A 33 -9.42 2.34 -7.31
C HIS A 33 -9.37 0.80 -7.19
N ALA A 34 -8.24 0.17 -7.48
CA ALA A 34 -8.06 -1.28 -7.38
C ALA A 34 -8.21 -1.82 -5.95
N ARG A 35 -7.87 -1.01 -4.93
CA ARG A 35 -8.06 -1.36 -3.51
C ARG A 35 -9.51 -1.31 -3.04
N ARG A 36 -10.42 -0.68 -3.81
CA ARG A 36 -11.83 -0.55 -3.39
C ARG A 36 -12.54 -1.90 -3.49
N PHE A 37 -13.06 -2.35 -2.36
CA PHE A 37 -14.01 -3.45 -2.26
C PHE A 37 -15.40 -2.88 -2.00
N GLU A 38 -16.39 -3.28 -2.80
CA GLU A 38 -17.79 -2.95 -2.54
C GLU A 38 -18.41 -3.96 -1.59
N ASP A 39 -19.10 -3.47 -0.56
CA ASP A 39 -19.76 -4.31 0.43
C ASP A 39 -21.01 -4.97 -0.17
N PRO A 40 -21.05 -6.32 -0.30
CA PRO A 40 -22.20 -7.02 -0.86
C PRO A 40 -23.48 -6.88 -0.03
N SER A 41 -23.36 -6.45 1.24
CA SER A 41 -24.50 -6.32 2.15
C SER A 41 -25.22 -4.97 2.06
N LEU A 42 -24.71 -4.03 1.26
CA LEU A 42 -25.39 -2.77 0.97
C LEU A 42 -26.47 -2.99 -0.10
N ASP A 43 -27.68 -2.47 0.15
CA ASP A 43 -28.80 -2.53 -0.79
C ASP A 43 -28.46 -1.74 -2.07
N GLN A 44 -28.25 -2.44 -3.19
CA GLN A 44 -27.90 -1.85 -4.49
C GLN A 44 -29.12 -1.32 -5.28
N GLY A 45 -30.34 -1.49 -4.76
CA GLY A 45 -31.58 -1.14 -5.48
C GLY A 45 -31.78 -2.00 -6.75
N GLU A 46 -32.50 -1.47 -7.76
CA GLU A 46 -32.77 -2.17 -9.03
C GLU A 46 -31.56 -2.28 -9.98
N TRP A 47 -30.42 -1.68 -9.64
CA TRP A 47 -29.20 -1.76 -10.42
C TRP A 47 -28.29 -2.83 -9.82
N VAL A 48 -28.38 -4.06 -10.35
CA VAL A 48 -27.41 -5.12 -10.03
C VAL A 48 -26.11 -4.79 -10.78
N THR A 49 -25.20 -4.10 -10.11
CA THR A 49 -23.83 -3.93 -10.61
C THR A 49 -22.97 -5.09 -10.13
N ASP A 50 -22.02 -5.54 -10.96
CA ASP A 50 -21.03 -6.53 -10.54
C ASP A 50 -20.32 -6.03 -9.29
N ILE A 51 -20.37 -6.82 -8.20
CA ILE A 51 -19.69 -6.49 -6.94
C ILE A 51 -18.21 -6.29 -7.27
N LYS A 52 -17.74 -5.07 -7.07
CA LYS A 52 -16.34 -4.78 -7.33
C LYS A 52 -15.46 -5.41 -6.25
N GLU A 53 -14.77 -6.48 -6.62
CA GLU A 53 -13.69 -7.04 -5.80
C GLU A 53 -12.40 -6.23 -5.95
N ALA A 54 -11.62 -6.18 -4.87
CA ALA A 54 -10.32 -5.52 -4.90
C ALA A 54 -9.31 -6.38 -5.70
N ASP A 55 -8.52 -5.74 -6.55
CA ASP A 55 -7.47 -6.39 -7.34
C ASP A 55 -6.11 -6.26 -6.62
N TRP A 56 -5.88 -7.11 -5.62
CA TRP A 56 -4.64 -7.11 -4.84
C TRP A 56 -3.39 -7.44 -5.65
N PRO A 57 -3.42 -8.40 -6.60
CA PRO A 57 -2.28 -8.64 -7.51
C PRO A 57 -1.86 -7.37 -8.26
N PHE A 58 -2.82 -6.61 -8.80
CA PHE A 58 -2.53 -5.33 -9.45
C PHE A 58 -1.91 -4.32 -8.48
N VAL A 59 -2.44 -4.21 -7.26
CA VAL A 59 -1.89 -3.30 -6.24
C VAL A 59 -0.44 -3.67 -5.92
N VAL A 60 -0.12 -4.95 -5.72
CA VAL A 60 1.26 -5.42 -5.48
C VAL A 60 2.18 -5.06 -6.64
N GLU A 61 1.76 -5.36 -7.87
CA GLU A 61 2.59 -5.11 -9.06
C GLU A 61 2.85 -3.62 -9.26
N ARG A 62 1.80 -2.79 -9.27
CA ARG A 62 1.92 -1.36 -9.56
C ARG A 62 2.67 -0.61 -8.47
N THR A 63 2.36 -0.87 -7.19
CA THR A 63 3.08 -0.21 -6.08
C THR A 63 4.57 -0.54 -6.11
N ARG A 64 4.95 -1.81 -6.34
CA ARG A 64 6.36 -2.21 -6.49
C ARG A 64 7.03 -1.49 -7.66
N ALA A 65 6.37 -1.44 -8.82
CA ALA A 65 6.92 -0.78 -10.00
C ALA A 65 7.20 0.70 -9.74
N LEU A 66 6.24 1.43 -9.14
CA LEU A 66 6.41 2.85 -8.79
C LEU A 66 7.52 3.05 -7.75
N LEU A 67 7.54 2.24 -6.70
CA LEU A 67 8.56 2.29 -5.65
C LEU A 67 9.98 2.04 -6.20
N GLN A 68 10.09 1.16 -7.19
CA GLN A 68 11.36 0.83 -7.81
C GLN A 68 11.84 1.89 -8.80
N THR A 69 10.95 2.61 -9.47
CA THR A 69 11.30 3.38 -10.69
C THR A 69 10.97 4.86 -10.67
N GLN A 70 10.03 5.31 -9.84
CA GLN A 70 9.49 6.68 -9.95
C GLN A 70 9.41 7.45 -8.64
N THR A 71 9.06 6.80 -7.53
CA THR A 71 8.87 7.50 -6.25
C THR A 71 9.22 6.65 -5.03
N LYS A 72 9.75 7.23 -3.97
CA LYS A 72 9.80 6.61 -2.64
C LYS A 72 8.71 7.25 -1.79
N ASP A 73 7.66 6.48 -1.52
CA ASP A 73 6.43 7.01 -0.93
C ASP A 73 5.87 6.08 0.14
N LEU A 74 5.65 6.63 1.34
CA LEU A 74 5.11 5.90 2.49
C LEU A 74 3.68 5.43 2.24
N ARG A 75 2.88 6.17 1.47
CA ARG A 75 1.50 5.79 1.12
C ARG A 75 1.48 4.54 0.24
N LEU A 76 2.36 4.48 -0.77
CA LEU A 76 2.51 3.30 -1.60
C LEU A 76 3.06 2.11 -0.81
N ALA A 77 4.02 2.34 0.09
CA ALA A 77 4.55 1.28 0.95
C ALA A 77 3.50 0.71 1.91
N VAL A 78 2.62 1.56 2.44
CA VAL A 78 1.44 1.15 3.24
C VAL A 78 0.50 0.28 2.41
N TRP A 79 0.16 0.70 1.18
CA TRP A 79 -0.75 -0.06 0.32
C TRP A 79 -0.13 -1.39 -0.16
N LEU A 80 1.16 -1.40 -0.44
CA LEU A 80 1.90 -2.63 -0.73
C LEU A 80 1.89 -3.57 0.48
N THR A 81 2.09 -3.04 1.70
CA THR A 81 2.05 -3.83 2.94
C THR A 81 0.70 -4.50 3.14
N GLU A 82 -0.40 -3.77 2.92
CA GLU A 82 -1.75 -4.34 2.96
C GLU A 82 -1.92 -5.44 1.92
N ALA A 83 -1.61 -5.15 0.66
CA ALA A 83 -1.80 -6.09 -0.43
C ALA A 83 -0.98 -7.37 -0.25
N LEU A 84 0.28 -7.25 0.20
CA LEU A 84 1.12 -8.40 0.55
C LEU A 84 0.55 -9.19 1.73
N ALA A 85 0.00 -8.53 2.74
CA ALA A 85 -0.61 -9.24 3.86
C ALA A 85 -1.84 -10.06 3.44
N LEU A 86 -2.59 -9.60 2.43
CA LEU A 86 -3.76 -10.31 1.90
C LEU A 86 -3.37 -11.47 0.97
N GLU A 87 -2.35 -11.26 0.13
CA GLU A 87 -1.90 -12.27 -0.84
C GLU A 87 -0.97 -13.33 -0.21
N GLU A 88 -0.12 -12.93 0.75
CA GLU A 88 0.98 -13.75 1.30
C GLU A 88 0.90 -13.92 2.83
N GLY A 89 -0.14 -13.41 3.50
CA GLY A 89 -0.33 -13.53 4.94
C GLY A 89 0.78 -12.87 5.76
N MET A 90 1.19 -13.51 6.86
CA MET A 90 2.19 -12.97 7.79
C MET A 90 3.56 -12.72 7.14
N VAL A 91 3.92 -13.50 6.12
CA VAL A 91 5.17 -13.33 5.38
C VAL A 91 5.12 -12.03 4.59
N GLY A 92 3.99 -11.73 3.95
CA GLY A 92 3.77 -10.46 3.25
C GLY A 92 3.75 -9.27 4.19
N LEU A 93 3.10 -9.41 5.35
CA LEU A 93 3.09 -8.37 6.39
C LEU A 93 4.51 -8.03 6.85
N THR A 94 5.33 -9.05 7.13
CA THR A 94 6.72 -8.86 7.57
C THR A 94 7.55 -8.13 6.51
N GLN A 95 7.39 -8.49 5.23
CA GLN A 95 8.05 -7.79 4.13
C GLN A 95 7.65 -6.31 4.06
N GLY A 96 6.35 -6.01 4.18
CA GLY A 96 5.84 -4.64 4.15
C GLY A 96 6.36 -3.77 5.29
N TYR A 97 6.37 -4.28 6.53
CA TYR A 97 6.95 -3.58 7.68
C TYR A 97 8.46 -3.36 7.54
N THR A 98 9.17 -4.33 6.94
CA THR A 98 10.61 -4.20 6.67
C THR A 98 10.88 -3.10 5.64
N LEU A 99 10.05 -3.02 4.59
CA LEU A 99 10.11 -1.93 3.61
C LEU A 99 9.86 -0.56 4.25
N LEU A 100 8.78 -0.42 5.03
CA LEU A 100 8.45 0.83 5.72
C LEU A 100 9.58 1.29 6.64
N THR A 101 10.15 0.37 7.42
CA THR A 101 11.30 0.65 8.28
C THR A 101 12.49 1.13 7.46
N GLY A 102 12.84 0.41 6.39
CA GLY A 102 13.96 0.81 5.52
C GLY A 102 13.75 2.15 4.81
N LEU A 103 12.52 2.49 4.42
CA LEU A 103 12.21 3.81 3.85
C LEU A 103 12.40 4.92 4.88
N CYS A 104 11.90 4.73 6.10
CA CYS A 104 12.10 5.69 7.19
C CYS A 104 13.58 5.85 7.53
N GLU A 105 14.33 4.75 7.68
CA GLU A 105 15.76 4.82 8.06
C GLU A 105 16.64 5.49 6.98
N ARG A 106 16.36 5.24 5.70
CA ARG A 106 17.23 5.69 4.59
C ARG A 106 16.83 7.03 4.00
N PHE A 107 15.53 7.36 4.02
CA PHE A 107 14.98 8.42 3.19
C PHE A 107 14.10 9.40 3.97
N TRP A 108 14.10 9.38 5.31
CA TRP A 108 13.20 10.19 6.14
C TRP A 108 13.01 11.64 5.68
N ASP A 109 14.09 12.34 5.35
CA ASP A 109 14.04 13.76 5.01
C ASP A 109 13.44 14.04 3.62
N THR A 110 13.38 13.04 2.74
CA THR A 110 13.02 13.21 1.33
C THR A 110 11.92 12.26 0.84
N VAL A 111 11.51 11.28 1.65
CA VAL A 111 10.44 10.34 1.33
C VAL A 111 9.09 11.05 1.28
N HIS A 112 8.26 10.68 0.32
CA HIS A 112 6.93 11.25 0.14
C HIS A 112 5.91 10.64 1.12
N PRO A 113 4.90 11.41 1.56
CA PRO A 113 4.78 12.85 1.36
C PRO A 113 5.86 13.61 2.15
N LEU A 114 6.36 14.70 1.58
CA LEU A 114 7.24 15.62 2.31
C LEU A 114 6.50 16.23 3.51
N PRO A 115 7.21 16.57 4.60
CA PRO A 115 6.56 17.18 5.75
C PRO A 115 6.17 18.62 5.39
N GLU A 116 4.98 19.05 5.80
CA GLU A 116 4.56 20.45 5.68
C GLU A 116 5.09 21.22 6.90
N GLY A 117 6.28 21.81 6.77
CA GLY A 117 6.98 22.44 7.89
C GLY A 117 7.48 21.40 8.90
N ASP A 118 7.27 21.65 10.20
CA ASP A 118 7.60 20.68 11.28
C ASP A 118 6.47 19.67 11.53
N ASP A 119 5.38 19.72 10.75
CA ASP A 119 4.22 18.86 10.94
C ASP A 119 4.47 17.45 10.38
N THR A 120 4.81 16.54 11.28
CA THR A 120 4.97 15.11 11.00
C THR A 120 3.63 14.36 11.10
N GLU A 121 2.56 14.97 11.61
CA GLU A 121 1.25 14.33 11.74
C GLU A 121 0.68 13.92 10.39
N TYR A 122 0.94 14.68 9.33
CA TYR A 122 0.51 14.32 7.98
C TYR A 122 1.15 13.00 7.50
N ARG A 123 2.45 12.80 7.77
CA ARG A 123 3.13 11.52 7.49
C ARG A 123 2.56 10.41 8.36
N LEU A 124 2.43 10.66 9.67
CA LEU A 124 1.90 9.70 10.63
C LEU A 124 0.48 9.28 10.29
N GLY A 125 -0.39 10.17 9.82
CA GLY A 125 -1.76 9.85 9.42
C GLY A 125 -1.83 8.81 8.29
N ASN A 126 -0.89 8.87 7.33
CA ASN A 126 -0.80 7.90 6.24
C ASN A 126 -0.37 6.51 6.72
N VAL A 127 0.45 6.43 7.77
CA VAL A 127 0.90 5.15 8.36
C VAL A 127 -0.03 4.68 9.48
N ALA A 128 -0.76 5.59 10.13
CA ALA A 128 -1.62 5.30 11.28
C ALA A 128 -2.74 4.33 10.95
N TRP A 129 -3.20 4.32 9.69
CA TRP A 129 -4.18 3.35 9.23
C TRP A 129 -3.66 1.90 9.25
N LEU A 130 -2.34 1.66 9.13
CA LEU A 130 -1.74 0.33 9.34
C LEU A 130 -1.86 -0.18 10.78
N VAL A 131 -2.05 0.73 11.73
CA VAL A 131 -2.22 0.44 13.17
C VAL A 131 -3.72 0.41 13.54
N GLY A 132 -4.59 0.82 12.62
CA GLY A 132 -6.04 0.72 12.73
C GLY A 132 -6.50 -0.74 12.69
N PRO A 133 -7.67 -1.05 13.26
CA PRO A 133 -8.04 -2.44 13.43
C PRO A 133 -8.38 -3.05 12.07
N HIS A 134 -7.67 -4.11 11.67
CA HIS A 134 -7.90 -4.95 10.49
C HIS A 134 -9.25 -5.71 10.56
N ARG A 135 -10.37 -5.01 10.80
CA ARG A 135 -11.64 -5.63 11.27
C ARG A 135 -12.42 -6.37 10.19
N ARG A 136 -12.08 -6.24 8.90
CA ARG A 136 -12.93 -6.81 7.83
C ARG A 136 -12.24 -7.86 6.97
N THR A 137 -10.93 -7.76 6.76
CA THR A 137 -10.23 -8.64 5.80
C THR A 137 -9.59 -9.86 6.46
N ALA A 138 -9.02 -9.72 7.66
CA ALA A 138 -8.47 -10.85 8.42
C ALA A 138 -9.56 -11.86 8.85
N ALA A 139 -10.77 -11.37 9.13
CA ALA A 139 -11.91 -12.21 9.48
C ALA A 139 -12.37 -13.11 8.32
N ARG A 140 -12.26 -12.65 7.07
CA ARG A 140 -12.67 -13.42 5.88
C ARG A 140 -11.67 -14.55 5.58
N HIS A 141 -10.37 -14.27 5.62
CA HIS A 141 -9.34 -15.31 5.46
C HIS A 141 -9.32 -16.32 6.61
N ALA A 142 -9.57 -15.89 7.86
CA ALA A 142 -9.71 -16.81 8.99
C ALA A 142 -10.95 -17.71 8.84
N ALA A 143 -12.07 -17.17 8.33
CA ALA A 143 -13.27 -17.96 8.05
C ALA A 143 -13.05 -18.99 6.92
N ASP A 144 -12.36 -18.60 5.84
CA ASP A 144 -12.06 -19.49 4.71
C ASP A 144 -11.04 -20.59 5.06
N LEU A 145 -10.15 -20.35 6.02
CA LEU A 145 -9.20 -21.35 6.55
C LEU A 145 -9.85 -22.34 7.53
N VAL A 146 -10.90 -21.94 8.25
CA VAL A 146 -11.65 -22.81 9.19
C VAL A 146 -12.74 -23.62 8.47
N ALA A 147 -13.15 -23.19 7.27
CA ALA A 147 -14.14 -23.88 6.44
C ALA A 147 -13.57 -24.99 5.52
N ARG A 148 -12.27 -25.29 5.61
CA ARG A 148 -11.58 -26.38 4.90
C ARG A 148 -11.11 -27.45 5.89
#